data_AF-A0A930ZFM9-F1
#
_entry.id   AF-A0A930ZFM9-F1
#
_cell.length_a   1.000
_cell.length_b   1.000
_cell.length_c   1.000
_cell.angle_alpha   90.00
_cell.angle_beta   90.00
_cell.angle_gamma   90.00
#
_symmetry.space_group_name_H-M   'P 1'
#
loop_
_entity.id
_entity.type
_entity.pdbx_description
1 polymer ?
#
loop_
_entity_poly.entity_id
_entity_poly.type
_entity_poly.pdbx_seq_one_letter_code
_entity_poly.pdbx_strand_id
1 'polypeptide(L)'
;MLFIIQEGVGSGFGVIVLKGGVVIGADVNGGVYDGKYTVNESKGIFEGTIKLTLPPGIPMVTGASASQTSYTQEFPILSPLDIDPTRPVLVQTPTGPVNIKKTS
;
A
#
# COMPACT_ATOMS: atom_id res chain seq x y z
N MET A 1 -7.97 -2.34 9.92
CA MET A 1 -7.72 -3.34 8.86
C MET A 1 -6.23 -3.31 8.57
N LEU A 2 -5.51 -4.40 8.79
CA LEU A 2 -4.06 -4.53 8.51
C LEU A 2 -3.90 -5.23 7.15
N PHE A 3 -2.94 -4.78 6.34
CA PHE A 3 -2.63 -5.28 5.01
C PHE A 3 -1.15 -5.63 4.87
N ILE A 4 -0.82 -6.75 4.24
CA ILE A 4 0.57 -7.20 4.00
C ILE A 4 0.91 -7.06 2.53
N ILE A 5 1.85 -6.16 2.22
CA ILE A 5 2.35 -5.87 0.88
C ILE A 5 3.42 -6.90 0.46
N GLN A 6 3.40 -7.36 -0.80
CA GLN A 6 4.47 -8.21 -1.39
C GLN A 6 4.70 -7.79 -2.85
N GLU A 7 5.94 -7.43 -3.19
CA GLU A 7 6.39 -6.97 -4.52
C GLU A 7 7.29 -8.03 -5.19
N GLY A 8 7.40 -8.02 -6.52
CA GLY A 8 7.90 -9.14 -7.31
C GLY A 8 9.21 -8.91 -8.07
N VAL A 9 10.35 -8.77 -7.38
CA VAL A 9 11.73 -9.21 -7.75
C VAL A 9 12.60 -9.29 -6.47
N GLY A 10 12.25 -8.52 -5.44
CA GLY A 10 12.61 -8.72 -4.04
C GLY A 10 11.36 -8.67 -3.15
N SER A 11 11.36 -9.38 -2.02
CA SER A 11 10.24 -9.35 -1.07
C SER A 11 10.34 -8.14 -0.13
N GLY A 12 9.34 -7.26 -0.15
CA GLY A 12 9.09 -6.29 0.91
C GLY A 12 7.86 -6.70 1.70
N PHE A 13 7.78 -6.29 2.96
CA PHE A 13 6.58 -6.44 3.79
C PHE A 13 6.19 -5.08 4.32
N GLY A 14 4.90 -4.76 4.28
CA GLY A 14 4.39 -3.52 4.87
C GLY A 14 3.05 -3.73 5.53
N VAL A 15 2.69 -2.78 6.38
CA VAL A 15 1.45 -2.72 7.14
C VAL A 15 0.76 -1.42 6.81
N ILE A 16 -0.49 -1.50 6.34
CA ILE A 16 -1.37 -0.34 6.18
C ILE A 16 -2.60 -0.53 7.05
N VAL A 17 -3.03 0.55 7.72
CA VAL A 17 -4.22 0.67 8.55
C VAL A 17 -5.19 1.68 7.95
N LEU A 18 -6.43 1.24 7.72
CA LEU A 18 -7.56 2.09 7.35
C LEU A 18 -8.45 2.31 8.58
N LYS A 19 -8.64 3.57 8.98
CA LYS A 19 -9.55 3.95 10.07
C LYS A 19 -10.05 5.38 9.90
N GLY A 20 -11.37 5.58 10.02
CA GLY A 20 -11.97 6.91 10.07
C GLY A 20 -11.69 7.78 8.85
N GLY A 21 -11.62 7.18 7.65
CA GLY A 21 -11.31 7.89 6.40
C GLY A 21 -9.82 8.19 6.18
N VAL A 22 -8.94 7.70 7.06
CA VAL A 22 -7.49 7.87 6.97
C VAL A 22 -6.81 6.54 6.63
N VAL A 23 -5.77 6.63 5.81
CA VAL A 23 -4.84 5.54 5.49
C VAL A 23 -3.48 5.88 6.09
N ILE A 24 -2.92 5.02 6.93
CA ILE A 24 -1.54 5.13 7.42
C ILE A 24 -0.84 3.80 7.31
N GLY A 25 0.46 3.80 7.10
CA GLY A 25 1.22 2.55 7.08
C GLY A 25 2.72 2.73 6.99
N ALA A 26 3.44 1.62 7.10
CA ALA A 26 4.87 1.59 6.83
C ALA A 26 5.30 0.22 6.28
N ASP A 27 6.44 0.17 5.60
CA ASP A 27 7.11 -1.06 5.18
C ASP A 27 8.43 -1.31 5.91
N VAL A 28 8.95 -2.54 5.80
CA VAL A 28 10.20 -2.99 6.43
C VAL A 28 11.44 -2.23 5.95
N ASN A 29 11.34 -1.52 4.83
CA ASN A 29 12.41 -0.69 4.28
C ASN A 29 12.25 0.78 4.70
N GLY A 30 11.32 1.10 5.60
CA GLY A 30 11.09 2.45 6.09
C GLY A 30 10.25 3.33 5.18
N GLY A 31 9.62 2.77 4.15
CA GLY A 31 8.60 3.47 3.38
C GLY A 31 7.41 3.81 4.26
N VAL A 32 6.86 5.02 4.12
CA VAL A 32 5.72 5.51 4.89
C VAL A 32 4.55 5.76 3.95
N TYR A 33 3.38 5.24 4.31
CA TYR A 33 2.11 5.45 3.60
C TYR A 33 1.25 6.44 4.39
N ASP A 34 0.76 7.48 3.72
CA ASP A 34 -0.16 8.49 4.27
C ASP A 34 -1.24 8.80 3.24
N GLY A 35 -2.51 8.74 3.61
CA GLY A 35 -3.59 8.93 2.66
C GLY A 35 -4.96 9.10 3.27
N LYS A 36 -5.94 9.23 2.39
CA LYS A 36 -7.35 9.32 2.73
C LYS A 36 -8.17 8.39 1.85
N TYR A 37 -9.25 7.89 2.40
CA TYR A 37 -10.21 7.06 1.68
C TYR A 37 -11.64 7.45 2.02
N THR A 38 -12.54 7.19 1.08
CA THR A 38 -13.99 7.26 1.25
C THR A 38 -14.58 5.87 1.07
N VAL A 39 -15.71 5.63 1.72
CA VAL A 39 -16.49 4.40 1.58
C VAL A 39 -17.69 4.69 0.70
N ASN A 40 -17.88 3.88 -0.33
CA ASN A 40 -19.07 3.89 -1.14
C ASN A 40 -19.88 2.62 -0.86
N GLU A 41 -20.81 2.72 0.10
CA GLU A 41 -21.61 1.57 0.54
C GLU A 41 -22.50 1.01 -0.57
N SER A 42 -23.05 1.86 -1.44
CA SER A 42 -23.93 1.39 -2.53
C SER A 42 -23.19 0.59 -3.61
N LYS A 43 -21.88 0.83 -3.75
CA LYS A 43 -21.00 0.07 -4.65
C LYS A 43 -20.20 -1.03 -3.95
N GLY A 44 -20.25 -1.10 -2.61
CA GLY A 44 -19.48 -2.07 -1.85
C GLY A 44 -17.97 -1.90 -1.97
N ILE A 45 -17.47 -0.67 -2.15
CA ILE A 45 -16.04 -0.37 -2.34
C ILE A 45 -15.54 0.71 -1.37
N PHE A 46 -14.23 0.75 -1.16
CA PHE A 46 -13.55 1.97 -0.73
C PHE A 46 -12.60 2.44 -1.83
N GLU A 47 -12.48 3.76 -1.95
CA GLU A 47 -11.58 4.42 -2.89
C GLU A 47 -10.85 5.57 -2.21
N GLY A 48 -9.67 5.93 -2.72
CA GLY A 48 -8.85 6.94 -2.06
C GLY A 48 -7.52 7.19 -2.74
N THR A 49 -6.68 7.97 -2.07
CA THR A 49 -5.33 8.29 -2.53
C THR A 49 -4.35 8.03 -1.41
N ILE A 50 -3.26 7.33 -1.72
CA ILE A 50 -2.14 7.08 -0.83
C ILE A 50 -0.90 7.78 -1.38
N LYS A 51 -0.19 8.46 -0.50
CA LYS A 51 1.16 8.97 -0.69
C LYS A 51 2.15 7.99 -0.05
N LEU A 52 3.04 7.42 -0.85
CA LEU A 52 4.20 6.66 -0.40
C LEU A 52 5.42 7.58 -0.38
N THR A 53 6.09 7.68 0.77
CA THR A 53 7.38 8.34 0.91
C THR A 53 8.45 7.30 1.26
N LEU A 54 9.48 7.20 0.43
CA LEU A 54 10.63 6.34 0.64
C LEU A 54 11.84 7.18 1.09
N PRO A 55 12.57 6.75 2.14
CA PRO A 55 13.78 7.43 2.54
C PRO A 55 14.90 7.26 1.49
N PRO A 56 15.87 8.18 1.45
CA PRO A 56 17.04 8.05 0.58
C PRO A 56 17.85 6.80 0.95
N GLY A 57 18.52 6.20 -0.03
CA GLY A 57 19.43 5.08 0.16
C GLY A 57 18.74 3.71 0.31
N ILE A 58 17.41 3.64 0.15
CA ILE A 58 16.69 2.36 0.16
C ILE A 58 16.83 1.64 -1.18
N PRO A 59 17.30 0.38 -1.20
CA PRO A 59 17.27 -0.42 -2.41
C PRO A 59 15.82 -0.64 -2.85
N MET A 60 15.52 -0.29 -4.10
CA MET A 60 14.18 -0.46 -4.66
C MET A 60 13.93 -1.94 -4.95
N VAL A 61 12.74 -2.42 -4.60
CA VAL A 61 12.28 -3.80 -4.90
C VAL A 61 12.24 -4.10 -6.41
N THR A 62 12.25 -3.06 -7.25
CA THR A 62 12.33 -3.14 -8.71
C THR A 62 13.75 -3.40 -9.23
N GLY A 63 14.77 -3.42 -8.36
CA GLY A 63 16.18 -3.54 -8.75
C GLY A 63 16.81 -2.22 -9.23
N ALA A 64 16.05 -1.11 -9.23
CA ALA A 64 16.59 0.20 -9.51
C ALA A 64 17.55 0.67 -8.40
N SER A 65 18.58 1.41 -8.78
CA SER A 65 19.51 2.02 -7.83
C SER A 65 18.76 2.87 -6.80
N ALA A 66 19.14 2.74 -5.54
CA ALA A 66 18.61 3.56 -4.47
C ALA A 66 18.80 5.05 -4.79
N SER A 67 17.71 5.82 -4.78
CA SER A 67 17.79 7.27 -4.90
C SER A 67 18.56 7.85 -3.71
N GLN A 68 19.45 8.81 -3.95
CA GLN A 68 20.11 9.54 -2.85
C GLN A 68 19.21 10.61 -2.23
N THR A 69 18.01 10.80 -2.78
CA THR A 69 17.00 11.72 -2.26
C THR A 69 15.74 10.96 -1.89
N SER A 70 14.98 11.51 -0.93
CA SER A 70 13.66 10.99 -0.59
C SER A 70 12.77 10.96 -1.82
N TYR A 71 12.15 9.82 -2.08
CA TYR A 71 11.20 9.65 -3.18
C TYR A 71 9.78 9.74 -2.63
N THR A 72 8.88 10.37 -3.36
CA THR A 72 7.47 10.46 -2.97
C THR A 72 6.60 10.24 -4.19
N GLN A 73 5.57 9.41 -4.02
CA GLN A 73 4.63 9.10 -5.08
C GLN A 73 3.22 8.95 -4.53
N GLU A 74 2.26 9.54 -5.24
CA GLU A 74 0.83 9.34 -4.97
C GLU A 74 0.24 8.33 -5.95
N PHE A 75 -0.65 7.47 -5.45
CA PHE A 75 -1.39 6.53 -6.28
C PHE A 75 -2.81 6.30 -5.73
N PRO A 76 -3.78 6.01 -6.61
CA PRO A 76 -5.14 5.71 -6.20
C PRO A 76 -5.21 4.32 -5.56
N ILE A 77 -6.10 4.17 -4.59
CA ILE A 77 -6.55 2.86 -4.10
C ILE A 77 -8.02 2.67 -4.45
N LEU A 78 -8.35 1.45 -4.87
CA LEU A 78 -9.70 1.00 -5.11
C LEU A 78 -9.79 -0.46 -4.67
N SER A 79 -10.70 -0.77 -3.77
CA SER A 79 -10.84 -2.14 -3.28
C SER A 79 -12.27 -2.41 -2.79
N PRO A 80 -12.77 -3.67 -2.89
CA PRO A 80 -14.03 -4.07 -2.28
C PRO A 80 -14.01 -3.88 -0.75
N LEU A 81 -15.17 -3.58 -0.15
CA LEU A 81 -15.33 -3.52 1.31
C LEU A 81 -15.25 -4.92 1.93
N ASP A 82 -15.73 -5.93 1.21
CA ASP A 82 -15.74 -7.31 1.65
C ASP A 82 -14.51 -8.06 1.11
N ILE A 83 -13.36 -7.77 1.72
CA ILE A 83 -12.12 -8.51 1.46
C ILE A 83 -12.18 -9.80 2.27
N ASP A 84 -12.23 -10.92 1.56
CA ASP A 84 -12.07 -12.26 2.13
C ASP A 84 -10.75 -12.33 2.94
N PRO A 85 -10.80 -12.50 4.27
CA PRO A 85 -9.59 -12.52 5.10
C PRO A 85 -8.70 -13.73 4.80
N THR A 86 -9.18 -14.73 4.06
CA THR A 86 -8.42 -15.92 3.68
C THR A 86 -7.68 -15.74 2.36
N ARG A 87 -8.00 -14.72 1.56
CA ARG A 87 -7.43 -14.51 0.22
C ARG A 87 -6.79 -13.12 0.09
N PRO A 88 -5.51 -13.03 -0.31
CA PRO A 88 -4.93 -11.75 -0.66
C PRO A 88 -5.61 -11.18 -1.91
N VAL A 89 -5.89 -9.88 -1.88
CA VAL A 89 -6.34 -9.07 -3.02
C VAL A 89 -5.11 -8.42 -3.64
N LEU A 90 -4.98 -8.53 -4.96
CA LEU A 90 -3.91 -7.85 -5.70
C LEU A 90 -4.31 -6.39 -5.94
N VAL A 91 -3.46 -5.45 -5.56
CA VAL A 91 -3.61 -4.02 -5.83
C VAL A 91 -2.43 -3.55 -6.66
N GLN A 92 -2.73 -2.90 -7.79
CA GLN A 92 -1.70 -2.32 -8.63
C GLN A 92 -1.19 -1.02 -8.03
N THR A 93 0.11 -0.95 -7.79
CA THR A 93 0.80 0.29 -7.45
C THR A 93 1.78 0.66 -8.57
N PRO A 94 2.25 1.91 -8.63
CA PRO A 94 3.24 2.29 -9.63
C PRO A 94 4.60 1.61 -9.45
N THR A 95 4.91 1.15 -8.24
CA THR A 95 6.14 0.40 -7.93
C THR A 95 6.01 -1.10 -8.23
N GLY A 96 4.79 -1.58 -8.46
CA GLY A 96 4.49 -2.96 -8.82
C GLY A 96 3.18 -3.47 -8.20
N PRO A 97 2.77 -4.70 -8.54
CA PRO A 97 1.60 -5.34 -7.96
C PRO A 97 1.86 -5.72 -6.50
N VAL A 98 0.89 -5.41 -5.64
CA VAL A 98 0.97 -5.62 -4.20
C VAL A 98 -0.15 -6.54 -3.75
N ASN A 99 0.19 -7.60 -3.01
CA ASN A 99 -0.83 -8.38 -2.30
C ASN A 99 -1.35 -7.60 -1.08
N ILE A 100 -2.62 -7.79 -0.73
CA ILE A 100 -3.28 -7.13 0.37
C ILE A 100 -4.17 -8.15 1.07
N LYS A 101 -3.88 -8.49 2.32
CA LYS A 101 -4.69 -9.43 3.12
C LYS A 101 -5.25 -8.74 4.34
N LYS A 102 -6.57 -8.78 4.55
CA LYS A 102 -7.21 -8.36 5.80
C LYS A 102 -6.86 -9.33 6.92
N THR A 103 -6.30 -8.84 8.01
CA THR A 103 -6.13 -9.61 9.25
C THR A 103 -7.16 -9.18 10.29
N SER A 104 -7.74 -10.16 10.99
CA SER A 104 -8.70 -10.01 12.09
C SER A 104 -7.99 -9.75 13.40
#